data_AF-A0A1P8NCJ2-F1
#
_entry.id   AF-A0A1P8NCJ2-F1
#
_cell.length_a   1.000
_cell.length_b   1.000
_cell.length_c   1.000
_cell.angle_alpha   90.00
_cell.angle_beta   90.00
_cell.angle_gamma   90.00
#
_symmetry.space_group_name_H-M   'P 1'
#
loop_
_entity.id
_entity.type
_entity.pdbx_description
1 polymer ?
#
loop_
_entity_poly.entity_id
_entity_poly.type
_entity_poly.pdbx_seq_one_letter_code
_entity_poly.pdbx_strand_id
1 'polypeptide(L)'
;MRIIPDARAATLRGFITDNVELDTTTVITDGWTGYLGIDKAGYTHDRRSQRAARARGKDIDNLLPGVHRVASLAKRWLLGTHQGPVNIEHLVGYLDEFCFRFNRRTSRNRGLVFLRVMQLAVGHDPVRYRDLVAHSTPKTIPPTPPGRRGQPPSLDRPHAARAWRHEPIDNQVGSDG
;
A
#
# COMPACT_ATOMS: atom_id res chain seq x y z
N MET A 1 -2.57 4.93 -4.17
CA MET A 1 -1.80 6.08 -4.69
C MET A 1 -0.96 5.56 -5.84
N ARG A 2 -0.61 6.38 -6.84
CA ARG A 2 0.18 5.93 -8.00
C ARG A 2 1.19 7.01 -8.35
N ILE A 3 2.40 6.61 -8.72
CA ILE A 3 3.36 7.53 -9.33
C ILE A 3 2.94 7.73 -10.79
N ILE A 4 2.83 8.97 -11.21
CA ILE A 4 2.57 9.34 -12.61
C ILE A 4 3.84 9.97 -13.19
N PRO A 5 4.13 9.76 -14.48
CA PRO A 5 5.39 10.18 -15.12
C PRO A 5 5.54 11.70 -15.19
N ASP A 6 4.42 12.40 -15.33
CA ASP A 6 4.38 13.86 -15.32
C ASP A 6 3.03 14.37 -14.85
N ALA A 7 2.94 15.68 -14.66
CA ALA A 7 1.74 16.36 -14.23
C ALA A 7 0.99 17.00 -15.42
N ARG A 8 1.12 16.46 -16.64
CA ARG A 8 0.37 16.96 -17.81
C ARG A 8 -1.09 16.56 -17.75
N ALA A 9 -1.95 17.34 -18.39
CA ALA A 9 -3.40 17.10 -18.42
C ALA A 9 -3.78 15.75 -19.04
N ALA A 10 -3.03 15.25 -20.03
CA ALA A 10 -3.29 13.92 -20.60
C ALA A 10 -3.03 12.81 -19.57
N THR A 11 -1.88 12.86 -18.90
CA THR A 11 -1.48 11.89 -17.86
C THR A 11 -2.45 11.90 -16.68
N LEU A 12 -2.85 13.09 -16.22
CA LEU A 12 -3.80 13.24 -15.12
C LEU A 12 -5.19 12.72 -15.48
N ARG A 13 -5.67 13.01 -16.71
CA ARG A 13 -6.96 12.48 -17.17
C ARG A 13 -6.95 10.95 -17.22
N GLY A 14 -5.91 10.35 -17.79
CA GLY A 14 -5.74 8.89 -17.79
C GLY A 14 -5.72 8.32 -16.37
N PHE A 15 -5.01 8.99 -15.44
CA PHE A 15 -5.00 8.59 -14.04
C PHE A 15 -6.40 8.60 -13.40
N ILE A 16 -7.19 9.64 -13.66
CA ILE A 16 -8.54 9.77 -13.11
C ILE A 16 -9.45 8.70 -13.73
N THR A 17 -9.43 8.51 -15.04
CA THR A 17 -10.26 7.51 -15.73
C THR A 17 -10.01 6.08 -15.25
N ASP A 18 -8.76 5.75 -14.93
CA ASP A 18 -8.41 4.41 -14.44
C ASP A 18 -8.88 4.14 -13.01
N ASN A 19 -9.09 5.18 -12.19
CA ASN A 19 -9.21 5.06 -10.73
C ASN A 19 -10.50 5.64 -10.15
N VAL A 20 -11.30 6.36 -10.94
CA VAL A 20 -12.52 7.02 -10.51
C VAL A 20 -13.68 6.55 -11.38
N GLU A 21 -14.73 6.04 -10.73
CA GLU A 21 -15.94 5.60 -11.41
C GLU A 21 -16.63 6.77 -12.14
N LEU A 22 -17.07 6.52 -13.37
CA LEU A 22 -17.73 7.50 -14.21
C LEU A 22 -19.18 7.74 -13.77
N ASP A 23 -19.77 8.86 -14.20
CA ASP A 23 -21.19 9.24 -14.11
C ASP A 23 -21.75 9.53 -12.71
N THR A 24 -21.25 8.88 -11.66
CA THR A 24 -21.76 9.01 -10.28
C THR A 24 -20.87 9.85 -9.37
N THR A 25 -19.63 10.13 -9.78
CA THR A 25 -18.62 10.77 -8.93
C THR A 25 -18.30 12.20 -9.37
N THR A 26 -18.36 13.13 -8.42
CA THR A 26 -17.85 14.50 -8.59
C THR A 26 -16.37 14.57 -8.25
N VAL A 27 -15.55 14.98 -9.21
CA VAL A 27 -14.10 15.19 -9.01
C VAL A 27 -13.89 16.61 -8.50
N ILE A 28 -13.40 16.74 -7.26
CA ILE A 28 -13.08 18.03 -6.64
C ILE A 28 -11.57 18.29 -6.73
N THR A 29 -11.15 19.44 -7.27
CA THR A 29 -9.72 19.79 -7.47
C THR A 29 -9.38 21.17 -6.90
N ASP A 30 -8.08 21.43 -6.68
CA ASP A 30 -7.53 22.70 -6.14
C ASP A 30 -7.54 23.87 -7.12
N GLY A 31 -8.07 23.65 -8.31
CA GLY A 31 -8.06 24.61 -9.39
C GLY A 31 -6.74 24.78 -10.09
N TRP A 32 -5.83 23.81 -10.02
CA TRP A 32 -4.69 23.80 -10.92
C TRP A 32 -5.10 23.55 -12.39
N THR A 33 -4.41 24.20 -13.34
CA THR A 33 -4.76 24.15 -14.78
C THR A 33 -4.49 22.79 -15.42
N GLY A 34 -3.64 21.96 -14.81
CA GLY A 34 -3.40 20.59 -15.27
C GLY A 34 -4.66 19.72 -15.25
N TYR A 35 -5.66 20.07 -14.45
CA TYR A 35 -6.95 19.36 -14.37
C TYR A 35 -7.99 19.83 -15.39
N LEU A 36 -7.66 20.77 -16.28
CA LEU A 36 -8.60 21.22 -17.32
C LEU A 36 -8.88 20.08 -18.32
N GLY A 37 -10.14 19.95 -18.73
CA GLY A 37 -10.58 18.93 -19.68
C GLY A 37 -10.99 17.59 -19.05
N ILE A 38 -11.08 17.51 -17.71
CA ILE A 38 -11.67 16.35 -16.99
C ILE A 38 -13.17 16.20 -17.32
N ASP A 39 -13.87 17.32 -17.43
CA ASP A 39 -15.26 17.42 -17.88
C ASP A 39 -15.47 16.76 -19.26
N LYS A 40 -14.52 16.92 -20.17
CA LYS A 40 -14.53 16.27 -21.50
C LYS A 40 -14.39 14.75 -21.44
N ALA A 41 -13.97 14.20 -20.30
CA ALA A 41 -13.91 12.76 -20.05
C ALA A 41 -15.18 12.23 -19.36
N GLY A 42 -16.23 13.06 -19.21
CA GLY A 42 -17.53 12.65 -18.66
C GLY A 42 -17.69 12.86 -17.15
N TYR A 43 -16.72 13.47 -16.47
CA TYR A 43 -16.81 13.72 -15.03
C TYR A 43 -17.48 15.05 -14.70
N THR A 44 -18.27 15.06 -13.64
CA THR A 44 -18.65 16.32 -12.97
C THR A 44 -17.40 16.88 -12.28
N HIS A 45 -16.94 18.06 -12.71
CA HIS A 45 -15.70 18.67 -12.21
C HIS A 45 -15.99 19.91 -11.34
N ASP A 46 -15.71 19.81 -10.04
CA ASP A 46 -15.78 20.94 -9.09
C ASP A 46 -14.37 21.51 -8.86
N ARG A 47 -14.16 22.73 -9.35
CA ARG A 47 -12.86 23.41 -9.29
C ARG A 47 -12.83 24.42 -8.14
N ARG A 48 -12.02 24.13 -7.12
CA ARG A 48 -11.92 24.94 -5.90
C ARG A 48 -10.54 25.58 -5.75
N SER A 49 -10.40 26.77 -6.34
CA SER A 49 -9.15 27.54 -6.26
C SER A 49 -8.93 28.17 -4.88
N GLN A 50 -7.81 27.83 -4.24
CA GLN A 50 -7.40 28.48 -2.97
C GLN A 50 -7.16 29.98 -3.13
N ARG A 51 -6.57 30.41 -4.26
CA ARG A 51 -6.36 31.83 -4.57
C ARG A 51 -7.69 32.58 -4.63
N ALA A 52 -8.68 32.02 -5.33
CA ALA A 52 -10.01 32.62 -5.43
C ALA A 52 -10.79 32.57 -4.11
N ALA A 53 -10.57 31.54 -3.29
CA ALA A 53 -11.15 31.46 -1.94
C ALA A 53 -10.59 32.56 -1.02
N ARG A 54 -9.26 32.74 -1.00
CA ARG A 54 -8.58 33.81 -0.26
C ARG A 54 -9.08 35.20 -0.64
N ALA A 55 -9.18 35.48 -1.94
CA ALA A 55 -9.67 36.76 -2.44
C ALA A 55 -11.11 37.08 -2.01
N ARG A 56 -11.91 36.04 -1.69
CA ARG A 56 -13.30 36.16 -1.23
C ARG A 56 -13.45 36.04 0.29
N GLY A 57 -12.35 36.04 1.04
CA GLY A 57 -12.36 35.87 2.49
C GLY A 57 -12.91 34.52 2.97
N LYS A 58 -12.90 33.50 2.11
CA LYS A 58 -13.39 32.16 2.46
C LYS A 58 -12.31 31.36 3.16
N ASP A 59 -12.73 30.55 4.13
CA ASP A 59 -11.87 29.57 4.79
C ASP A 59 -11.32 28.55 3.78
N ILE A 60 -10.00 28.37 3.81
CA ILE A 60 -9.25 27.53 2.88
C ILE A 60 -9.21 26.07 3.38
N ASP A 61 -9.27 25.87 4.71
CA ASP A 61 -9.08 24.54 5.30
C ASP A 61 -10.22 23.58 4.93
N ASN A 62 -11.40 24.14 4.69
CA ASN A 62 -12.59 23.43 4.23
C ASN A 62 -12.70 23.33 2.70
N LEU A 63 -11.78 23.94 1.95
CA LEU A 63 -11.85 23.98 0.49
C LEU A 63 -11.67 22.58 -0.12
N LEU A 64 -10.66 21.85 0.35
CA LEU A 64 -10.36 20.47 -0.02
C LEU A 64 -10.28 19.60 1.24
N PRO A 65 -11.40 18.98 1.64
CA PRO A 65 -11.44 18.19 2.86
C PRO A 65 -10.42 17.04 2.83
N GLY A 66 -9.55 16.99 3.85
CA GLY A 66 -8.69 15.83 4.12
C GLY A 66 -7.45 15.65 3.22
N VAL A 67 -7.34 16.32 2.07
CA VAL A 67 -6.20 16.16 1.14
C VAL A 67 -4.87 16.51 1.81
N HIS A 68 -4.80 17.67 2.47
CA HIS A 68 -3.60 18.11 3.19
C HIS A 68 -3.25 17.16 4.35
N ARG A 69 -4.26 16.53 4.99
CA ARG A 69 -4.06 15.55 6.07
C ARG A 69 -3.43 14.28 5.54
N VAL A 70 -3.94 13.74 4.42
CA VAL A 70 -3.34 12.55 3.78
C VAL A 70 -1.90 12.82 3.39
N ALA A 71 -1.61 13.96 2.75
CA ALA A 71 -0.25 14.34 2.38
C ALA A 71 0.69 14.48 3.61
N SER A 72 0.22 15.13 4.67
CA SER A 72 0.99 15.28 5.92
C SER A 72 1.26 13.95 6.61
N LEU A 73 0.28 13.04 6.62
CA LEU A 73 0.43 11.70 7.18
C LEU A 73 1.41 10.85 6.37
N ALA A 74 1.32 10.89 5.04
CA ALA A 74 2.26 10.19 4.16
C ALA A 74 3.69 10.67 4.40
N LYS A 75 3.91 12.00 4.44
CA LYS A 75 5.23 12.59 4.72
C LYS A 75 5.76 12.16 6.10
N ARG A 76 4.95 12.24 7.14
CA ARG A 76 5.35 11.84 8.50
C ARG A 76 5.66 10.36 8.59
N TRP A 77 4.84 9.51 7.97
CA TRP A 77 5.06 8.07 7.95
C TRP A 77 6.36 7.71 7.23
N LEU A 78 6.61 8.30 6.06
CA LEU A 78 7.87 8.11 5.32
C LEU A 78 9.09 8.48 6.17
N LEU A 79 9.09 9.65 6.81
CA LEU A 79 10.21 10.12 7.63
C LEU A 79 10.41 9.31 8.92
N GLY A 80 9.31 8.83 9.53
CA GLY A 80 9.36 8.09 10.80
C GLY A 80 9.69 6.61 10.63
N THR A 81 8.97 5.90 9.76
CA THR A 81 9.09 4.45 9.60
C THR A 81 10.37 4.06 8.85
N HIS A 82 10.82 4.87 7.88
CA HIS A 82 12.02 4.56 7.09
C HIS A 82 13.30 5.26 7.59
N GLN A 83 13.26 5.98 8.71
CA GLN A 83 14.43 6.52 9.44
C GLN A 83 15.62 7.01 8.59
N GLY A 84 15.36 7.84 7.58
CA GLY A 84 16.42 8.66 6.95
C GLY A 84 16.59 8.52 5.43
N PRO A 85 16.61 7.32 4.82
CA PRO A 85 16.75 7.20 3.37
C PRO A 85 15.48 6.62 2.74
N VAL A 86 14.56 7.50 2.33
CA VAL A 86 13.52 7.13 1.36
C VAL A 86 14.19 7.12 -0.02
N ASN A 87 14.36 5.94 -0.61
CA ASN A 87 14.88 5.82 -1.97
C ASN A 87 13.74 5.97 -2.98
N ILE A 88 13.94 6.84 -3.98
CA ILE A 88 12.96 7.05 -5.05
C ILE A 88 12.66 5.76 -5.84
N GLU A 89 13.64 4.86 -5.93
CA GLU A 89 13.52 3.57 -6.62
C GLU A 89 12.49 2.64 -5.97
N HIS A 90 12.22 2.83 -4.67
CA HIS A 90 11.24 2.06 -3.91
C HIS A 90 9.97 2.86 -3.59
N LEU A 91 9.81 4.04 -4.18
CA LEU A 91 8.71 4.95 -3.86
C LEU A 91 7.34 4.32 -4.09
N VAL A 92 7.17 3.49 -5.13
CA VAL A 92 5.91 2.77 -5.37
C VAL A 92 5.58 1.86 -4.19
N GLY A 93 6.54 1.04 -3.74
CA GLY A 93 6.36 0.12 -2.61
C GLY A 93 6.03 0.86 -1.31
N TYR A 94 6.68 2.00 -1.05
CA TYR A 94 6.36 2.82 0.12
C TYR A 94 4.93 3.37 0.05
N LEU A 95 4.49 3.86 -1.12
CA LEU A 95 3.13 4.38 -1.29
C LEU A 95 2.06 3.28 -1.19
N ASP A 96 2.35 2.08 -1.66
CA ASP A 96 1.47 0.92 -1.53
C ASP A 96 1.33 0.50 -0.06
N GLU A 97 2.44 0.44 0.69
CA GLU A 97 2.38 0.17 2.13
C GLU A 97 1.60 1.26 2.86
N PHE A 98 1.86 2.54 2.55
CA PHE A 98 1.10 3.65 3.13
C PHE A 98 -0.40 3.49 2.86
N CYS A 99 -0.81 3.19 1.63
CA CYS A 99 -2.23 2.98 1.28
C CYS A 99 -2.81 1.79 2.05
N PHE A 100 -2.07 0.68 2.14
CA PHE A 100 -2.50 -0.51 2.86
C PHE A 100 -2.78 -0.20 4.33
N ARG A 101 -1.85 0.50 5.01
CA ARG A 101 -1.97 0.91 6.42
C ARG A 101 -3.06 1.96 6.61
N PHE A 102 -3.07 2.99 5.78
CA PHE A 102 -4.03 4.09 5.87
C PHE A 102 -5.46 3.59 5.72
N ASN A 103 -5.75 2.75 4.72
CA ASN A 103 -7.10 2.24 4.46
C ASN A 103 -7.59 1.25 5.53
N ARG A 104 -6.68 0.70 6.36
CA ARG A 104 -7.01 -0.27 7.43
C ARG A 104 -6.80 0.25 8.84
N ARG A 105 -6.46 1.53 9.00
CA ARG A 105 -6.09 2.14 10.29
C ARG A 105 -7.19 2.08 11.36
N THR A 106 -8.45 1.99 10.95
CA THR A 106 -9.61 1.90 11.84
C THR A 106 -10.12 0.46 12.02
N SER A 107 -9.47 -0.54 11.42
CA SER A 107 -9.89 -1.93 11.56
C SER A 107 -9.82 -2.36 13.02
N ARG A 108 -10.98 -2.72 13.58
CA ARG A 108 -11.09 -3.22 14.97
C ARG A 108 -10.59 -4.65 15.11
N ASN A 109 -10.51 -5.38 14.00
CA ASN A 109 -9.99 -6.74 13.96
C ASN A 109 -8.59 -6.75 13.31
N ARG A 110 -7.55 -6.76 14.15
CA ARG A 110 -6.16 -6.81 13.70
C ARG A 110 -5.83 -8.11 12.96
N GLY A 111 -6.50 -9.20 13.29
CA GLY A 111 -6.36 -10.49 12.59
C GLY A 111 -6.74 -10.39 11.11
N LEU A 112 -7.74 -9.57 10.76
CA LEU A 112 -8.12 -9.33 9.36
C LEU A 112 -7.06 -8.57 8.56
N VAL A 113 -6.24 -7.74 9.22
CA VAL A 113 -5.11 -7.07 8.55
C VAL A 113 -4.07 -8.12 8.16
N PHE A 114 -3.72 -9.02 9.09
CA PHE A 114 -2.80 -10.12 8.82
C PHE A 114 -3.34 -11.07 7.74
N LEU A 115 -4.62 -11.45 7.85
CA LEU A 115 -5.29 -12.27 6.84
C LEU A 115 -5.20 -11.62 5.46
N ARG A 116 -5.38 -10.30 5.36
CA ARG A 116 -5.28 -9.61 4.07
C ARG A 116 -3.88 -9.63 3.50
N VAL A 117 -2.84 -9.50 4.32
CA VAL A 117 -1.45 -9.66 3.88
C VAL A 117 -1.24 -11.08 3.35
N MET A 118 -1.73 -12.10 4.06
CA MET A 118 -1.64 -13.49 3.61
C MET A 118 -2.36 -13.72 2.28
N GLN A 119 -3.57 -13.18 2.11
CA GLN A 119 -4.31 -13.26 0.85
C GLN A 119 -3.55 -12.62 -0.31
N LEU A 120 -2.95 -11.45 -0.10
CA LEU A 120 -2.14 -10.78 -1.11
C LEU A 120 -0.87 -11.57 -1.44
N ALA A 121 -0.22 -12.17 -0.44
CA ALA A 121 0.99 -12.97 -0.64
C ALA A 121 0.71 -14.28 -1.39
N VAL A 122 -0.44 -14.91 -1.16
CA VAL A 122 -0.84 -16.17 -1.83
C VAL A 122 -1.39 -15.91 -3.24
N GLY A 123 -2.09 -14.79 -3.44
CA GLY A 123 -2.73 -14.45 -4.71
C GLY A 123 -1.82 -13.77 -5.74
N HIS A 124 -0.55 -13.52 -5.40
CA HIS A 124 0.42 -12.88 -6.28
C HIS A 124 1.51 -13.86 -6.69
N ASP A 125 2.10 -13.66 -7.87
CA ASP A 125 3.26 -14.43 -8.32
C ASP A 125 4.43 -14.36 -7.33
N PRO A 126 5.30 -15.38 -7.26
CA PRO A 126 6.44 -15.36 -6.35
C PRO A 126 7.36 -14.16 -6.59
N VAL A 127 7.46 -13.27 -5.60
CA VAL A 127 8.39 -12.12 -5.63
C VAL A 127 9.76 -12.58 -5.19
N ARG A 128 10.75 -12.50 -6.08
CA ARG A 128 12.13 -12.90 -5.79
C ARG A 128 12.90 -11.71 -5.23
N TYR A 129 13.98 -11.98 -4.49
CA TYR A 129 14.85 -10.93 -3.96
C TYR A 129 15.35 -9.97 -5.05
N ARG A 130 15.64 -10.48 -6.25
CA ARG A 130 16.06 -9.66 -7.40
C ARG A 130 15.01 -8.63 -7.84
N ASP A 131 13.72 -8.92 -7.60
CA ASP A 131 12.61 -8.04 -7.96
C ASP A 131 12.42 -6.94 -6.90
N LEU A 132 12.97 -7.14 -5.70
CA LEU A 132 12.91 -6.19 -4.58
C LEU A 132 14.08 -5.20 -4.57
N VAL A 133 15.22 -5.55 -5.18
CA VAL A 133 16.42 -4.71 -5.19
C VAL A 133 16.40 -3.82 -6.43
N ALA A 134 16.47 -2.51 -6.23
CA ALA A 134 16.41 -1.52 -7.31
C ALA A 134 17.51 -1.68 -8.37
N HIS A 135 18.69 -2.13 -7.95
CA HIS A 135 19.82 -2.46 -8.82
C HIS A 135 20.21 -3.91 -8.61
N SER A 136 19.40 -4.84 -9.10
CA SER A 136 19.75 -6.26 -9.07
C SER A 136 20.78 -6.59 -10.15
N THR A 137 22.04 -6.21 -9.90
CA THR A 137 23.17 -6.69 -10.70
C THR A 137 23.67 -8.00 -10.09
N PRO A 138 23.76 -9.10 -10.86
CA PRO A 138 24.44 -10.29 -10.41
C PRO A 138 25.87 -9.93 -10.00
N LYS A 139 26.33 -10.43 -8.85
CA LYS A 139 27.75 -10.27 -8.50
C LYS A 139 28.59 -11.03 -9.54
N THR A 140 29.62 -10.39 -10.07
CA THR A 140 30.57 -11.01 -11.01
C THR A 140 31.20 -12.28 -10.44
N ILE A 141 31.43 -12.30 -9.13
CA ILE A 141 31.89 -13.46 -8.38
C ILE A 141 30.77 -13.87 -7.41
N PRO A 142 30.21 -15.08 -7.52
CA PRO A 142 29.24 -15.59 -6.56
C PRO A 142 29.88 -15.64 -5.17
N PRO A 143 29.18 -15.21 -4.10
CA PRO A 143 29.71 -15.37 -2.75
C PRO A 143 29.87 -16.86 -2.44
N THR A 144 31.04 -17.26 -1.95
CA THR A 144 31.26 -18.62 -1.46
C THR A 144 30.30 -18.87 -0.29
N PRO A 145 29.39 -19.86 -0.36
CA PRO A 145 28.54 -20.18 0.76
C PRO A 145 29.40 -20.57 1.97
N PRO A 146 29.00 -20.23 3.21
CA PRO A 146 29.74 -20.64 4.39
C PRO A 146 29.86 -22.17 4.42
N GLY A 147 31.09 -22.68 4.54
CA GLY A 147 31.38 -24.12 4.48
C GLY A 147 30.73 -24.96 5.59
N ARG A 148 30.31 -24.31 6.69
CA ARG A 148 29.40 -24.86 7.69
C ARG A 148 28.17 -23.97 7.75
N ARG A 149 26.99 -24.55 7.56
CA ARG A 149 25.75 -23.93 8.04
C ARG A 149 25.75 -24.04 9.56
N GLY A 150 25.71 -22.92 10.28
CA GLY A 150 25.52 -22.97 11.72
C GLY A 150 24.17 -23.63 12.06
N GLN A 151 24.11 -24.35 13.17
CA GLN A 151 22.86 -24.59 13.90
C GLN A 151 22.69 -23.40 14.86
N PRO A 152 22.00 -22.31 14.46
CA PRO A 152 21.68 -21.25 15.40
C PRO A 152 20.86 -21.85 16.55
N PRO A 153 21.12 -21.47 17.82
CA PRO A 153 20.37 -21.97 18.98
C PRO A 153 18.85 -21.74 18.89
N SER A 154 18.40 -20.83 18.03
CA SER A 154 16.97 -20.61 17.74
C SER A 154 16.29 -21.77 16.98
N LEU A 155 17.06 -22.65 16.32
CA LEU A 155 16.58 -23.87 15.68
C LEU A 155 16.56 -25.07 16.63
N ASP A 156 17.29 -25.02 17.75
CA ASP A 156 17.24 -26.04 18.82
C ASP A 156 15.98 -25.91 19.71
N ARG A 157 15.00 -25.10 19.29
CA ARG A 157 13.72 -25.03 19.97
C ARG A 157 13.00 -26.36 19.75
N PRO A 158 12.62 -27.11 20.81
CA PRO A 158 11.79 -28.29 20.65
C PRO A 158 10.55 -27.90 19.85
N HIS A 159 10.15 -28.76 18.90
CA HIS A 159 8.97 -28.51 18.08
C HIS A 159 7.80 -28.15 18.99
N ALA A 160 7.25 -26.94 18.82
CA ALA A 160 6.05 -26.53 19.54
C ALA A 160 4.98 -27.60 19.32
N ALA A 161 4.38 -28.10 20.40
CA ALA A 161 3.33 -29.12 20.33
C ALA A 161 2.24 -28.65 19.35
N ARG A 162 2.17 -29.30 18.19
CA ARG A 162 1.24 -28.93 17.11
C ARG A 162 -0.06 -29.67 17.38
N ALA A 163 -0.92 -29.09 18.21
CA ALA A 163 -2.19 -29.71 18.63
C ALA A 163 -3.04 -30.22 17.45
N TRP A 164 -2.93 -29.59 16.27
CA TRP A 164 -3.63 -29.96 15.03
C TRP A 164 -2.96 -31.07 14.19
N ARG A 165 -1.81 -31.62 14.61
CA ARG A 165 -1.17 -32.78 13.97
C ARG A 165 -1.49 -34.10 14.67
N HIS A 166 -2.14 -34.06 15.82
CA HIS A 166 -2.72 -35.25 16.41
C HIS A 166 -4.02 -35.54 15.66
N GLU A 167 -4.14 -36.74 15.09
CA GLU A 167 -5.43 -37.21 14.62
C GLU A 167 -6.43 -37.10 15.78
N PRO A 168 -7.67 -36.66 15.52
CA PRO A 168 -8.70 -36.74 16.54
C PRO A 168 -8.82 -38.22 16.93
N ILE A 169 -8.64 -38.51 18.21
CA ILE A 169 -8.92 -39.83 18.76
C ILE A 169 -10.39 -40.10 18.44
N ASP A 170 -10.62 -41.00 17.49
CA ASP A 170 -11.94 -41.48 17.14
C ASP A 170 -12.46 -42.24 18.37
N ASN A 171 -13.33 -41.58 19.14
CA ASN A 171 -14.03 -42.23 20.24
C ASN A 171 -14.99 -43.24 19.60
N GLN A 172 -14.56 -44.50 19.52
CA GLN A 172 -15.43 -45.60 19.15
C GLN A 172 -16.61 -45.64 20.12
N VAL A 173 -17.78 -45.33 19.57
CA VAL A 173 -19.07 -45.61 20.15
C VAL A 173 -19.34 -47.10 19.97
N GLY A 174 -19.29 -47.84 21.09
CA GLY A 174 -20.13 -49.01 21.37
C GLY A 174 -19.73 -50.36 20.78
N SER A 175 -19.39 -51.31 21.67
CA SER A 175 -20.10 -52.59 21.78
C SER A 175 -19.82 -53.22 23.15
N ASP A 176 -20.67 -54.18 23.54
CA ASP A 176 -20.64 -55.01 24.75
C ASP A 176 -21.44 -54.37 25.91
N GLY A 177 -22.51 -54.96 26.43
CA GLY A 177 -23.19 -56.23 26.24
C GLY A 177 -24.27 -56.33 27.32
#